data_AF-A0A8R1DTH6-F1
#
_entry.id   AF-A0A8R1DTH6-F1
#
_cell.length_a   1.000
_cell.length_b   1.000
_cell.length_c   1.000
_cell.angle_alpha   90.00
_cell.angle_beta   90.00
_cell.angle_gamma   90.00
#
_symmetry.space_group_name_H-M   'P 1'
#
loop_
_entity.id
_entity.type
_entity.pdbx_description
1 polymer ?
#
loop_
_entity_poly.entity_id
_entity_poly.type
_entity_poly.pdbx_seq_one_letter_code
_entity_poly.pdbx_strand_id
1 'polypeptide(L)'
;MNKRVEKQMESKTKHKRADVADKLVGDEMVFTDLHENVIRERMIPYRMPVINDDLTLRNSQIFYEEMKMRRSCRQFSTRDVPLKLIQNLLKTAGTSPSVGNLQPWTFCVVSSDSIKTMIRKILEADERDNYVSRKKGASWVVDVSQLQDTWRRPYITDAPFVLVVCHEIFRDVNNKTERVFHYNQISTSIAVGILLAAIQNVGLSTVVTSPLNAGPDISRILRRPENETILLLLPLGYAAEDVMVPDLKRKPVEHITKLY
;
A
#
# COMPACT_ATOMS: atom_id res chain seq x y z
N MET A 1 -53.26 59.23 -23.21
CA MET A 1 -53.48 60.06 -22.02
C MET A 1 -53.46 59.12 -20.81
N ASN A 2 -52.58 59.17 -19.82
CA ASN A 2 -51.37 59.94 -19.59
C ASN A 2 -50.46 59.16 -18.63
N LYS A 3 -49.16 59.44 -18.73
CA LYS A 3 -48.12 59.19 -17.73
C LYS A 3 -48.43 59.91 -16.41
N ARG A 4 -47.74 59.45 -15.36
CA ARG A 4 -47.43 60.13 -14.08
C ARG A 4 -48.59 60.29 -13.11
N VAL A 5 -48.44 59.71 -11.91
CA VAL A 5 -48.07 60.39 -10.64
C VAL A 5 -48.15 59.28 -9.58
N GLU A 6 -47.03 58.69 -9.16
CA GLU A 6 -46.19 59.15 -8.05
C GLU A 6 -46.91 59.27 -6.70
N LYS A 7 -46.26 58.68 -5.68
CA LYS A 7 -46.28 59.09 -4.26
C LYS A 7 -47.55 58.80 -3.47
N GLN A 8 -47.50 57.72 -2.69
CA GLN A 8 -47.36 57.83 -1.23
C GLN A 8 -47.42 56.42 -0.64
N MET A 9 -46.26 55.85 -0.34
CA MET A 9 -46.03 55.01 0.84
C MET A 9 -44.52 54.81 0.98
N GLU A 10 -43.85 55.93 1.25
CA GLU A 10 -42.61 55.89 2.02
C GLU A 10 -42.97 55.46 3.44
N SER A 11 -42.36 54.40 3.95
CA SER A 11 -41.87 54.40 5.33
C SER A 11 -41.01 53.15 5.61
N LYS A 12 -39.70 53.37 5.52
CA LYS A 12 -38.68 52.89 6.47
C LYS A 12 -38.52 51.38 6.63
N THR A 13 -37.48 50.84 5.99
CA THR A 13 -36.44 50.12 6.74
C THR A 13 -35.09 50.25 6.05
N LYS A 14 -34.26 51.19 6.55
CA LYS A 14 -32.84 51.30 6.21
C LYS A 14 -32.08 50.19 6.91
N HIS A 15 -31.49 49.26 6.18
CA HIS A 15 -30.31 48.53 6.63
C HIS A 15 -29.20 48.74 5.59
N LYS A 16 -28.16 49.47 6.03
CA LYS A 16 -26.95 49.76 5.28
C LYS A 16 -26.24 48.45 4.94
N ARG A 17 -26.19 48.05 3.67
CA ARG A 17 -25.14 47.18 3.17
C ARG A 17 -23.88 48.03 3.06
N ALA A 18 -22.86 47.71 3.85
CA ALA A 18 -21.54 48.28 3.68
C ALA A 18 -20.92 47.64 2.44
N ASP A 19 -20.64 48.47 1.44
CA ASP A 19 -19.73 48.13 0.35
C ASP A 19 -18.34 47.93 0.93
N VAL A 20 -17.90 46.68 1.02
CA VAL A 20 -16.47 46.35 1.11
C VAL A 20 -16.11 45.70 -0.20
N ALA A 21 -15.76 46.54 -1.17
CA ALA A 21 -15.06 46.14 -2.36
C ALA A 21 -13.63 45.76 -1.94
N ASP A 22 -13.34 44.45 -1.90
CA ASP A 22 -11.96 43.99 -1.79
C ASP A 22 -11.32 44.06 -3.18
N LYS A 23 -10.76 45.23 -3.47
CA LYS A 23 -10.05 45.57 -4.70
C LYS A 23 -8.62 45.01 -4.67
N LEU A 24 -8.43 43.69 -4.75
CA LEU A 24 -7.08 43.10 -4.92
C LEU A 24 -7.07 41.74 -5.65
N VAL A 25 -7.79 41.59 -6.77
CA VAL A 25 -7.48 40.52 -7.73
C VAL A 25 -7.44 41.13 -9.13
N GLY A 26 -6.25 41.60 -9.50
CA GLY A 26 -5.91 41.90 -10.88
C GLY A 26 -5.66 40.61 -11.65
N ASP A 27 -6.14 40.62 -12.88
CA ASP A 27 -5.86 39.73 -14.01
C ASP A 27 -6.30 38.27 -13.91
N GLU A 28 -7.32 37.98 -14.74
CA GLU A 28 -7.68 36.70 -15.36
C GLU A 28 -6.93 35.47 -14.82
N MET A 29 -7.56 34.75 -13.89
CA MET A 29 -7.25 33.33 -13.70
C MET A 29 -7.64 32.59 -14.99
N VAL A 30 -6.70 32.53 -15.93
CA VAL A 30 -6.78 31.65 -17.08
C VAL A 30 -6.78 30.22 -16.54
N PHE A 31 -7.98 29.63 -16.41
CA PHE A 31 -8.12 28.19 -16.27
C PHE A 31 -7.55 27.57 -17.54
N THR A 32 -6.28 27.21 -17.51
CA THR A 32 -5.66 26.43 -18.58
C THR A 32 -6.23 25.03 -18.47
N ASP A 33 -7.13 24.69 -19.38
CA ASP A 33 -7.60 23.33 -19.53
C ASP A 33 -6.44 22.47 -20.04
N LEU A 34 -5.75 21.81 -19.10
CA LEU A 34 -4.63 20.93 -19.41
C LEU A 34 -5.07 19.64 -20.15
N HIS A 35 -6.39 19.41 -20.34
CA HIS A 35 -6.88 18.28 -21.13
C HIS A 35 -6.44 18.33 -22.60
N GLU A 36 -6.13 19.52 -23.14
CA GLU A 36 -5.65 19.67 -24.51
C GLU A 36 -4.24 19.07 -24.71
N ASN A 37 -3.47 18.88 -23.65
CA ASN A 37 -2.12 18.30 -23.68
C ASN A 37 -2.07 16.80 -23.32
N VAL A 38 -3.22 16.12 -23.24
CA VAL A 38 -3.28 14.70 -22.89
C VAL A 38 -2.88 13.85 -24.09
N ILE A 39 -1.79 13.09 -23.94
CA ILE A 39 -1.39 12.05 -24.89
C ILE A 39 -2.54 11.04 -24.99
N ARG A 40 -3.16 10.96 -26.17
CA ARG A 40 -4.24 10.00 -26.42
C ARG A 40 -3.63 8.64 -26.75
N GLU A 41 -3.69 7.73 -25.79
CA GLU A 41 -3.31 6.34 -26.01
C GLU A 41 -4.29 5.60 -26.91
N ARG A 42 -3.80 4.56 -27.60
CA ARG A 42 -4.64 3.71 -28.44
C ARG A 42 -5.60 2.90 -27.57
N MET A 43 -6.90 3.11 -27.76
CA MET A 43 -7.93 2.32 -27.10
C MET A 43 -8.08 0.94 -27.78
N ILE A 44 -8.19 -0.11 -26.98
CA ILE A 44 -8.46 -1.48 -27.44
C ILE A 44 -9.70 -2.04 -26.72
N PRO A 45 -10.50 -2.92 -27.37
CA PRO A 45 -11.64 -3.55 -26.70
C PRO A 45 -11.19 -4.43 -25.52
N TYR A 46 -11.77 -4.19 -24.35
CA TYR A 46 -11.59 -5.05 -23.19
C TYR A 46 -12.44 -6.32 -23.34
N ARG A 47 -11.85 -7.50 -23.13
CA ARG A 47 -12.53 -8.80 -23.24
C ARG A 47 -12.28 -9.63 -21.99
N MET A 48 -13.33 -9.84 -21.21
CA MET A 48 -13.34 -10.81 -20.11
C MET A 48 -14.04 -12.09 -20.55
N PRO A 49 -13.55 -13.27 -20.12
CA PRO A 49 -14.28 -14.51 -20.28
C PRO A 49 -15.67 -14.40 -19.63
N VAL A 50 -16.71 -14.81 -20.35
CA VAL A 50 -18.06 -14.95 -19.79
C VAL A 50 -18.10 -16.26 -19.00
N ILE A 51 -18.44 -16.15 -17.72
CA ILE A 51 -18.58 -17.28 -16.79
C ILE A 51 -20.05 -17.31 -16.37
N ASN A 52 -20.65 -18.49 -16.29
CA ASN A 52 -22.04 -18.60 -15.81
C ASN A 52 -22.15 -18.31 -14.31
N ASP A 53 -23.36 -18.03 -13.85
CA ASP A 53 -23.60 -17.57 -12.47
C ASP A 53 -23.21 -18.63 -11.43
N ASP A 54 -23.53 -19.90 -11.68
CA ASP A 54 -23.20 -21.01 -10.77
C ASP A 54 -21.68 -21.16 -10.57
N LEU A 55 -20.92 -21.11 -11.66
CA LEU A 55 -19.46 -21.22 -11.61
C LEU A 55 -18.85 -19.96 -10.98
N THR A 56 -19.43 -18.78 -11.23
CA THR A 56 -19.01 -17.52 -10.59
C THR A 56 -19.16 -17.60 -9.08
N LEU A 57 -20.33 -18.04 -8.60
CA LEU A 57 -20.60 -18.21 -7.17
C LEU A 57 -19.66 -19.24 -6.55
N ARG A 58 -19.49 -20.39 -7.20
CA ARG A 58 -18.58 -21.45 -6.74
C ARG A 58 -17.13 -20.98 -6.64
N ASN A 59 -16.63 -20.31 -7.68
CA ASN A 59 -15.26 -19.79 -7.70
C ASN A 59 -15.05 -18.76 -6.59
N SER A 60 -16.03 -17.89 -6.34
CA SER A 60 -15.94 -16.90 -5.26
C SER A 60 -15.81 -17.57 -3.88
N GLN A 61 -16.57 -18.64 -3.63
CA GLN A 61 -16.50 -19.39 -2.37
C GLN A 61 -15.17 -20.12 -2.21
N ILE A 62 -14.68 -20.77 -3.27
CA ILE A 62 -13.39 -21.49 -3.25
C ILE A 62 -12.26 -20.51 -2.90
N PHE A 63 -12.20 -19.38 -3.60
CA PHE A 63 -11.16 -18.39 -3.38
C PHE A 63 -11.25 -17.76 -1.98
N TYR A 64 -12.46 -17.52 -1.48
CA TYR A 64 -12.66 -17.06 -0.11
C TYR A 64 -12.10 -18.04 0.92
N GLU A 65 -12.45 -19.33 0.83
CA GLU A 65 -11.95 -20.34 1.77
C GLU A 65 -10.42 -20.51 1.68
N GLU A 66 -9.85 -20.37 0.49
CA GLU A 66 -8.40 -20.36 0.31
C GLU A 66 -7.72 -19.18 1.03
N MET A 67 -8.22 -17.95 0.82
CA MET A 67 -7.67 -16.75 1.45
C MET A 67 -7.97 -16.67 2.96
N LYS A 68 -9.00 -17.37 3.42
CA LYS A 68 -9.33 -17.55 4.84
C LYS A 68 -8.26 -18.37 5.56
N MET A 69 -7.70 -19.39 4.90
CA MET A 69 -6.61 -20.20 5.46
C MET A 69 -5.30 -19.42 5.64
N ARG A 70 -5.09 -18.33 4.89
CA ARG A 70 -3.86 -17.53 5.00
C ARG A 70 -3.66 -16.98 6.42
N ARG A 71 -2.54 -17.36 7.05
CA ARG A 71 -2.04 -16.81 8.32
C ARG A 71 -0.66 -16.17 8.10
N SER A 72 -0.27 -15.26 9.00
CA SER A 72 1.08 -14.69 8.97
C SER A 72 2.05 -15.63 9.69
N CYS A 73 2.95 -16.24 8.93
CA CYS A 73 3.89 -17.26 9.39
C CYS A 73 5.23 -16.63 9.81
N ARG A 74 5.76 -17.04 10.96
CA ARG A 74 7.03 -16.54 11.52
C ARG A 74 8.06 -17.64 11.79
N GLN A 75 7.81 -18.85 11.30
CA GLN A 75 8.73 -20.00 11.40
C GLN A 75 8.72 -20.74 10.06
N PHE A 76 9.90 -20.88 9.46
CA PHE A 76 10.05 -21.36 8.09
C PHE A 76 10.79 -22.70 8.07
N SER A 77 10.42 -23.55 7.12
CA SER A 77 11.13 -24.78 6.79
C SER A 77 12.41 -24.47 6.01
N THR A 78 13.38 -25.37 6.05
CA THR A 78 14.60 -25.35 5.23
C THR A 78 14.37 -25.82 3.79
N ARG A 79 13.13 -26.20 3.44
CA ARG A 79 12.77 -26.64 2.08
C ARG A 79 13.05 -25.54 1.05
N ASP A 80 13.76 -25.93 -0.01
CA ASP A 80 14.09 -25.04 -1.12
C ASP A 80 12.84 -24.53 -1.86
N VAL A 81 12.93 -23.27 -2.30
CA VAL A 81 11.91 -22.62 -3.11
C VAL A 81 12.49 -22.30 -4.49
N PRO A 82 11.94 -22.86 -5.59
CA PRO A 82 12.45 -22.59 -6.93
C PRO A 82 12.38 -21.10 -7.29
N LEU A 83 13.47 -20.53 -7.82
CA LEU A 83 13.51 -19.11 -8.23
C LEU A 83 12.42 -18.77 -9.26
N LYS A 84 12.06 -19.72 -10.13
CA LYS A 84 10.97 -19.57 -11.09
C LYS A 84 9.63 -19.30 -10.42
N LEU A 85 9.39 -19.90 -9.26
CA LEU A 85 8.18 -19.65 -8.47
C LEU A 85 8.16 -18.19 -7.99
N ILE A 86 9.29 -17.69 -7.46
CA ILE A 86 9.44 -16.28 -7.05
C ILE A 86 9.19 -15.33 -8.23
N GLN A 87 9.77 -15.61 -9.39
CA GLN A 87 9.55 -14.80 -10.60
C GLN A 87 8.07 -14.73 -11.00
N ASN A 88 7.36 -15.87 -10.95
CA ASN A 88 5.94 -15.89 -11.27
C ASN A 88 5.12 -15.07 -10.26
N LEU A 89 5.42 -15.18 -8.96
CA LEU A 89 4.78 -14.38 -7.91
C LEU A 89 4.97 -12.87 -8.14
N LEU A 90 6.18 -12.44 -8.50
CA LEU A 90 6.48 -11.04 -8.78
C LEU A 90 5.81 -10.54 -10.06
N LYS A 91 5.70 -11.39 -11.09
CA LYS A 91 4.90 -11.07 -12.29
C LYS A 91 3.44 -10.85 -11.96
N THR A 92 2.86 -11.70 -11.10
CA THR A 92 1.48 -11.55 -10.62
C THR A 92 1.32 -10.25 -9.82
N ALA A 93 2.25 -9.92 -8.93
CA ALA A 93 2.24 -8.62 -8.24
C ALA A 93 2.31 -7.44 -9.22
N GLY A 94 3.10 -7.55 -10.29
CA GLY A 94 3.24 -6.52 -11.32
C GLY A 94 2.00 -6.30 -12.19
N THR A 95 0.97 -7.16 -12.13
CA THR A 95 -0.31 -6.92 -12.83
C THR A 95 -1.23 -5.96 -12.08
N SER A 96 -0.77 -5.39 -10.97
CA SER A 96 -1.58 -4.53 -10.11
C SER A 96 -1.90 -3.19 -10.79
N PRO A 97 -3.04 -2.58 -10.45
CA PRO A 97 -3.32 -1.22 -10.90
C PRO A 97 -2.34 -0.23 -10.24
N SER A 98 -2.03 0.84 -10.96
CA SER A 98 -1.29 1.98 -10.43
C SER A 98 -1.79 3.27 -11.07
N VAL A 99 -1.80 4.35 -10.30
CA VAL A 99 -2.16 5.68 -10.80
C VAL A 99 -1.23 6.05 -11.94
N GLY A 100 -1.78 6.52 -13.06
CA GLY A 100 -1.00 6.88 -14.24
C GLY A 100 -0.22 5.71 -14.87
N ASN A 101 -0.58 4.47 -14.53
CA ASN A 101 0.18 3.26 -14.92
C ASN A 101 1.67 3.32 -14.52
N LEU A 102 1.99 4.06 -13.45
CA LEU A 102 3.36 4.35 -13.04
C LEU A 102 4.13 3.12 -12.53
N GLN A 103 3.42 2.11 -12.02
CA GLN A 103 4.01 0.88 -11.46
C GLN A 103 5.17 1.18 -10.47
N PRO A 104 4.94 2.01 -9.42
CA PRO A 104 5.99 2.62 -8.64
C PRO A 104 6.58 1.67 -7.57
N TRP A 105 6.81 0.41 -7.91
CA TRP A 105 7.22 -0.64 -7.00
C TRP A 105 8.52 -1.31 -7.45
N THR A 106 9.39 -1.57 -6.48
CA THR A 106 10.57 -2.42 -6.67
C THR A 106 10.55 -3.55 -5.65
N PHE A 107 10.61 -4.80 -6.13
CA PHE A 107 10.69 -5.99 -5.28
C PHE A 107 12.13 -6.52 -5.26
N CYS A 108 12.88 -6.20 -4.20
CA CYS A 108 14.24 -6.69 -4.02
C CYS A 108 14.21 -8.13 -3.45
N VAL A 109 14.66 -9.10 -4.23
CA VAL A 109 14.73 -10.52 -3.82
C VAL A 109 16.06 -10.77 -3.11
N VAL A 110 16.04 -10.97 -1.80
CA VAL A 110 17.24 -11.22 -0.98
C VAL A 110 17.32 -12.69 -0.60
N SER A 111 18.28 -13.41 -1.15
CA SER A 111 18.62 -14.81 -0.77
C SER A 111 19.95 -14.94 -0.02
N SER A 112 20.82 -13.93 -0.10
CA SER A 112 22.14 -13.97 0.53
C SER A 112 22.05 -13.96 2.05
N ASP A 113 22.62 -14.98 2.70
CA ASP A 113 22.62 -15.10 4.17
C ASP A 113 23.34 -13.94 4.87
N SER A 114 24.41 -13.40 4.27
CA SER A 114 25.10 -12.24 4.82
C SER A 114 24.21 -10.99 4.80
N ILE A 115 23.48 -10.76 3.70
CA ILE A 115 22.53 -9.65 3.58
C ILE A 115 21.35 -9.84 4.53
N LYS A 116 20.74 -11.03 4.57
CA LYS A 116 19.65 -11.35 5.51
C LYS A 116 20.09 -11.13 6.97
N THR A 117 21.31 -11.53 7.31
CA THR A 117 21.88 -11.32 8.66
C THR A 117 22.05 -9.83 8.98
N MET A 118 22.53 -9.02 8.04
CA MET A 118 22.64 -7.57 8.23
C MET A 118 21.27 -6.92 8.43
N ILE A 119 20.29 -7.26 7.58
CA ILE A 119 18.91 -6.76 7.68
C ILE A 119 18.31 -7.13 9.04
N ARG A 120 18.44 -8.40 9.46
CA ARG A 120 17.94 -8.87 10.76
C ARG A 120 18.53 -8.07 11.93
N LYS A 121 19.85 -7.85 11.94
CA LYS A 121 20.51 -7.10 13.01
C LYS A 121 19.95 -5.68 13.14
N ILE A 122 19.73 -5.00 12.03
CA ILE A 122 19.18 -3.64 12.01
C ILE A 122 17.73 -3.63 12.48
N LEU A 123 16.90 -4.55 11.97
CA LEU A 123 15.50 -4.66 12.41
C LEU A 123 15.39 -4.94 13.91
N GLU A 124 16.18 -5.88 14.42
CA GLU A 124 16.17 -6.22 15.85
C GLU A 124 16.68 -5.07 16.72
N ALA A 125 17.66 -4.28 16.26
CA ALA A 125 18.14 -3.10 16.96
C ALA A 125 17.07 -1.98 17.00
N ASP A 126 16.47 -1.65 15.84
CA ASP A 126 15.39 -0.65 15.76
C ASP A 126 14.18 -1.05 16.60
N GLU A 127 13.77 -2.32 16.57
CA GLU A 127 12.69 -2.82 17.41
C GLU A 127 13.05 -2.72 18.90
N ARG A 128 14.24 -3.16 19.33
CA ARG A 128 14.68 -3.01 20.72
C ARG A 128 14.59 -1.56 21.19
N ASP A 129 15.09 -0.62 20.39
CA ASP A 129 15.06 0.79 20.72
C ASP A 129 13.63 1.31 20.82
N ASN A 130 12.74 0.90 19.91
CA ASN A 130 11.32 1.29 19.95
C ASN A 130 10.59 0.72 21.18
N TYR A 131 10.86 -0.53 21.56
CA TYR A 131 10.30 -1.17 22.75
C TYR A 131 10.82 -0.51 24.04
N VAL A 132 12.13 -0.22 24.13
CA VAL A 132 12.76 0.37 25.34
C VAL A 132 12.43 1.86 25.49
N SER A 133 12.48 2.62 24.40
CA SER A 133 12.30 4.09 24.43
C SER A 133 10.84 4.55 24.53
N ARG A 134 9.85 3.64 24.46
CA ARG A 134 8.40 3.95 24.46
C ARG A 134 7.97 4.99 23.41
N LYS A 135 8.73 5.20 22.33
CA LYS A 135 8.45 6.21 21.29
C LYS A 135 7.05 6.10 20.66
N LYS A 136 6.40 4.93 20.74
CA LYS A 136 5.03 4.69 20.24
C LYS A 136 3.93 4.62 21.31
N GLY A 137 4.26 4.96 22.57
CA GLY A 137 3.31 5.03 23.69
C GLY A 137 2.85 3.67 24.24
N ALA A 138 2.25 3.68 25.43
CA ALA A 138 1.82 2.47 26.13
C ALA A 138 0.69 1.69 25.40
N SER A 139 -0.17 2.38 24.63
CA SER A 139 -1.29 1.76 23.92
C SER A 139 -0.85 0.79 22.82
N TRP A 140 0.22 1.11 22.09
CA TRP A 140 0.72 0.25 20.99
C TRP A 140 1.27 -1.08 21.52
N VAL A 141 1.88 -1.06 22.71
CA VAL A 141 2.42 -2.26 23.36
C VAL A 141 1.29 -3.22 23.78
N VAL A 142 0.13 -2.68 24.18
CA VAL A 142 -1.04 -3.47 24.56
C VAL A 142 -1.66 -4.18 23.35
N ASP A 143 -1.79 -3.50 22.20
CA ASP A 143 -2.41 -4.07 20.99
C ASP A 143 -1.55 -5.18 20.34
N VAL A 144 -0.24 -5.15 20.54
CA VAL A 144 0.71 -6.14 19.99
C VAL A 144 0.98 -7.29 20.96
N SER A 145 0.60 -7.17 22.23
CA SER A 145 0.86 -8.17 23.29
C SER A 145 0.31 -9.57 23.00
N GLN A 146 -0.76 -9.66 22.20
CA GLN A 146 -1.39 -10.92 21.78
C GLN A 146 -0.58 -11.68 20.73
N LEU A 147 0.38 -11.01 20.07
CA LEU A 147 1.34 -11.64 19.18
C LEU A 147 2.54 -12.02 20.04
N GLN A 148 2.76 -13.31 20.28
CA GLN A 148 3.90 -13.80 21.07
C GLN A 148 5.23 -13.16 20.61
N ASP A 149 5.68 -12.26 21.47
CA ASP A 149 7.00 -12.05 22.05
C ASP A 149 8.22 -11.63 21.19
N THR A 150 8.92 -10.67 21.81
CA THR A 150 10.28 -10.20 21.52
C THR A 150 10.51 -9.35 20.27
N TRP A 151 11.47 -8.42 20.42
CA TRP A 151 12.11 -7.68 19.34
C TRP A 151 12.87 -8.59 18.36
N ARG A 152 12.96 -9.90 18.62
CA ARG A 152 13.68 -10.86 17.78
C ARG A 152 12.93 -11.12 16.48
N ARG A 153 13.67 -11.33 15.40
CA ARG A 153 13.16 -11.51 14.05
C ARG A 153 13.90 -12.65 13.33
N PRO A 154 13.96 -13.88 13.91
CA PRO A 154 14.75 -14.99 13.37
C PRO A 154 14.30 -15.40 11.96
N TYR A 155 13.01 -15.30 11.68
CA TYR A 155 12.43 -15.56 10.36
C TYR A 155 13.02 -14.74 9.20
N ILE A 156 13.70 -13.61 9.46
CA ILE A 156 14.40 -12.85 8.43
C ILE A 156 15.62 -13.62 7.89
N THR A 157 16.26 -14.42 8.73
CA THR A 157 17.38 -15.29 8.32
C THR A 157 16.90 -16.68 7.95
N ASP A 158 15.91 -17.22 8.65
CA ASP A 158 15.45 -18.61 8.49
C ASP A 158 14.72 -18.81 7.16
N ALA A 159 13.98 -17.81 6.67
CA ALA A 159 13.34 -17.89 5.37
C ALA A 159 14.40 -17.94 4.26
N PRO A 160 14.21 -18.77 3.21
CA PRO A 160 15.14 -18.86 2.09
C PRO A 160 15.24 -17.53 1.32
N PHE A 161 14.15 -16.75 1.28
CA PHE A 161 14.11 -15.44 0.65
C PHE A 161 13.51 -14.39 1.59
N VAL A 162 13.95 -13.15 1.44
CA VAL A 162 13.25 -11.96 1.96
C VAL A 162 12.97 -11.04 0.79
N LEU A 163 11.69 -10.76 0.51
CA LEU A 163 11.32 -9.73 -0.45
C LEU A 163 11.29 -8.39 0.28
N VAL A 164 12.19 -7.48 -0.09
CA VAL A 164 12.16 -6.10 0.39
C VAL A 164 11.43 -5.25 -0.64
N VAL A 165 10.25 -4.77 -0.27
CA VAL A 165 9.34 -4.03 -1.13
C VAL A 165 9.60 -2.55 -0.98
N CYS A 166 9.96 -1.90 -2.08
CA CYS A 166 10.19 -0.46 -2.14
C CYS A 166 9.08 0.20 -2.95
N HIS A 167 8.79 1.46 -2.64
CA HIS A 167 7.96 2.32 -3.49
C HIS A 167 8.74 3.55 -3.94
N GLU A 168 8.52 3.98 -5.18
CA GLU A 168 9.15 5.17 -5.74
C GLU A 168 8.46 6.44 -5.22
N ILE A 169 9.25 7.41 -4.74
CA ILE A 169 8.78 8.70 -4.19
C ILE A 169 8.94 9.86 -5.18
N PHE A 170 9.86 9.73 -6.14
CA PHE A 170 10.03 10.65 -7.26
C PHE A 170 10.57 9.90 -8.47
N ARG A 171 10.45 10.51 -9.64
CA ARG A 171 11.01 10.01 -10.90
C ARG A 171 11.57 11.17 -11.70
N ASP A 172 12.59 10.89 -12.50
CA ASP A 172 13.08 11.86 -13.48
C ASP A 172 12.36 11.63 -14.81
N VAL A 173 11.66 12.66 -15.30
CA VAL A 173 11.00 12.68 -16.61
C VAL A 173 11.55 13.87 -17.38
N ASN A 174 12.09 13.64 -18.58
CA ASN A 174 12.57 14.71 -19.47
C ASN A 174 13.50 15.73 -18.77
N ASN A 175 14.48 15.26 -18.00
CA ASN A 175 15.43 16.07 -17.21
C ASN A 175 14.78 16.95 -16.12
N LYS A 176 13.56 16.62 -15.68
CA LYS A 176 12.91 17.22 -14.52
C LYS A 176 12.60 16.14 -13.49
N THR A 177 12.99 16.40 -12.25
CA THR A 177 12.60 15.55 -11.12
C THR A 177 11.16 15.87 -10.74
N GLU A 178 10.28 14.93 -11.01
CA GLU A 178 8.88 15.01 -10.64
C GLU A 178 8.66 14.09 -9.44
N ARG A 179 8.17 14.66 -8.33
CA ARG A 179 7.67 13.82 -7.25
C ARG A 179 6.53 12.98 -7.81
N VAL A 180 6.54 11.68 -7.46
CA VAL A 180 5.40 10.80 -7.71
C VAL A 180 4.35 11.19 -6.67
N PHE A 181 3.72 12.32 -6.90
CA PHE A 181 2.56 12.74 -6.14
C PHE A 181 1.43 11.78 -6.50
N HIS A 182 0.72 11.34 -5.46
CA HIS A 182 -0.49 10.51 -5.49
C HIS A 182 -0.23 8.99 -5.41
N TYR A 183 -0.59 8.44 -4.24
CA TYR A 183 -0.98 7.04 -4.06
C TYR A 183 0.04 5.96 -4.47
N ASN A 184 1.33 6.29 -4.58
CA ASN A 184 2.43 5.34 -4.80
C ASN A 184 2.46 4.24 -3.73
N GLN A 185 2.34 4.64 -2.46
CA GLN A 185 2.27 3.71 -1.33
C GLN A 185 1.02 2.83 -1.42
N ILE A 186 -0.13 3.39 -1.82
CA ILE A 186 -1.38 2.62 -1.99
C ILE A 186 -1.24 1.62 -3.14
N SER A 187 -0.74 2.08 -4.30
CA SER A 187 -0.51 1.24 -5.48
C SER A 187 0.42 0.07 -5.15
N THR A 188 1.52 0.35 -4.45
CA THR A 188 2.47 -0.68 -3.98
C THR A 188 1.84 -1.61 -2.94
N SER A 189 0.99 -1.10 -2.05
CA SER A 189 0.29 -1.93 -1.06
C SER A 189 -0.74 -2.85 -1.72
N ILE A 190 -1.42 -2.41 -2.78
CA ILE A 190 -2.30 -3.26 -3.60
C ILE A 190 -1.46 -4.36 -4.28
N ALA A 191 -0.29 -4.01 -4.81
CA ALA A 191 0.62 -4.99 -5.39
C ALA A 191 1.08 -6.05 -4.39
N VAL A 192 1.35 -5.65 -3.15
CA VAL A 192 1.60 -6.60 -2.06
C VAL A 192 0.36 -7.41 -1.73
N GLY A 193 -0.84 -6.85 -1.77
CA GLY A 193 -2.10 -7.59 -1.59
C GLY A 193 -2.27 -8.72 -2.62
N ILE A 194 -2.05 -8.43 -3.91
CA ILE A 194 -2.06 -9.43 -4.97
C ILE A 194 -0.95 -10.46 -4.77
N LEU A 195 0.26 -10.03 -4.40
CA LEU A 195 1.38 -10.91 -4.09
C LEU A 195 1.06 -11.87 -2.94
N LEU A 196 0.41 -11.41 -1.87
CA LEU A 196 0.00 -12.26 -0.74
C LEU A 196 -1.01 -13.33 -1.16
N ALA A 197 -1.96 -12.99 -2.04
CA ALA A 197 -2.88 -13.96 -2.61
C ALA A 197 -2.14 -14.99 -3.46
N ALA A 198 -1.20 -14.55 -4.30
CA ALA A 198 -0.39 -15.43 -5.14
C ALA A 198 0.50 -16.38 -4.31
N ILE A 199 1.11 -15.88 -3.22
CA ILE A 199 1.92 -16.67 -2.27
C ILE A 199 1.07 -17.78 -1.65
N GLN A 200 -0.13 -17.43 -1.16
CA GLN A 200 -1.07 -18.39 -0.58
C GLN A 200 -1.47 -19.48 -1.59
N ASN A 201 -1.79 -19.07 -2.83
CA ASN A 201 -2.23 -19.97 -3.90
C ASN A 201 -1.17 -21.03 -4.29
N VAL A 202 0.11 -20.72 -4.13
CA VAL A 202 1.19 -21.68 -4.44
C VAL A 202 1.67 -22.47 -3.22
N GLY A 203 1.00 -22.32 -2.07
CA GLY A 203 1.33 -23.04 -0.84
C GLY A 203 2.58 -22.54 -0.12
N LEU A 204 3.01 -21.31 -0.40
CA LEU A 204 4.06 -20.65 0.36
C LEU A 204 3.47 -19.83 1.50
N SER A 205 4.33 -19.44 2.44
CA SER A 205 3.99 -18.65 3.61
C SER A 205 4.85 -17.40 3.71
N THR A 206 4.32 -16.38 4.39
CA THR A 206 5.05 -15.14 4.70
C THR A 206 4.43 -14.48 5.93
N VAL A 207 5.15 -13.50 6.49
CA VAL A 207 4.59 -12.48 7.37
C VAL A 207 4.84 -11.11 6.74
N VAL A 208 3.90 -10.18 6.90
CA VAL A 208 4.11 -8.78 6.52
C VAL A 208 4.80 -8.07 7.67
N THR A 209 6.02 -7.56 7.45
CA THR A 209 6.73 -6.75 8.43
C THR A 209 7.09 -5.38 7.85
N SER A 210 7.10 -4.36 8.70
CA SER A 210 7.45 -2.99 8.32
C SER A 210 8.73 -2.58 9.06
N PRO A 211 9.71 -1.98 8.36
CA PRO A 211 10.94 -1.49 8.98
C PRO A 211 10.66 -0.11 9.58
N LEU A 212 10.22 -0.07 10.85
CA LEU A 212 9.72 1.14 11.50
C LEU A 212 10.57 2.39 11.23
N ASN A 213 11.82 2.40 11.72
CA ASN A 213 12.81 3.43 11.39
C ASN A 213 14.00 2.84 10.62
N ALA A 214 14.09 1.51 10.50
CA ALA A 214 15.18 0.80 9.82
C ALA A 214 15.22 0.96 8.28
N GLY A 215 14.22 1.60 7.67
CA GLY A 215 14.11 1.74 6.21
C GLY A 215 15.37 2.31 5.51
N PRO A 216 15.93 3.45 5.95
CA PRO A 216 17.12 4.05 5.34
C PRO A 216 18.37 3.16 5.39
N ASP A 217 18.58 2.44 6.48
CA ASP A 217 19.77 1.58 6.61
C ASP A 217 19.64 0.31 5.75
N ILE A 218 18.43 -0.25 5.66
CA ILE A 218 18.14 -1.37 4.74
C ILE A 218 18.32 -0.92 3.29
N SER A 219 17.83 0.28 2.95
CA SER A 219 18.04 0.89 1.63
C SER A 219 19.54 1.00 1.29
N ARG A 220 20.37 1.45 2.24
CA ARG A 220 21.82 1.53 2.08
C ARG A 220 22.49 0.16 1.87
N ILE A 221 22.08 -0.86 2.63
CA ILE A 221 22.58 -2.24 2.45
C ILE A 221 22.30 -2.74 1.03
N LEU A 222 21.07 -2.50 0.56
CA LEU A 222 20.61 -2.95 -0.76
C LEU A 222 21.01 -2.00 -1.89
N ARG A 223 21.73 -0.90 -1.58
CA ARG A 223 22.16 0.14 -2.51
C ARG A 223 21.00 0.67 -3.36
N ARG A 224 19.85 0.90 -2.73
CA ARG A 224 18.68 1.45 -3.44
C ARG A 224 18.90 2.94 -3.74
N PRO A 225 18.39 3.43 -4.88
CA PRO A 225 18.47 4.84 -5.23
C PRO A 225 17.63 5.70 -4.27
N GLU A 226 17.95 6.99 -4.20
CA GLU A 226 17.26 7.96 -3.32
C GLU A 226 15.78 8.14 -3.67
N ASN A 227 15.39 7.76 -4.89
CA ASN A 227 14.02 7.84 -5.35
C ASN A 227 13.12 6.71 -4.82
N GLU A 228 13.65 5.79 -4.03
CA GLU A 228 12.91 4.68 -3.45
C GLU A 228 12.92 4.70 -1.92
N THR A 229 11.79 4.31 -1.32
CA THR A 229 11.67 4.08 0.12
C THR A 229 11.20 2.67 0.40
N ILE A 230 11.78 2.02 1.42
CA ILE A 230 11.37 0.67 1.84
C ILE A 230 10.00 0.75 2.52
N LEU A 231 9.03 0.00 1.98
CA LEU A 231 7.67 -0.06 2.50
C LEU A 231 7.48 -1.27 3.43
N LEU A 232 7.84 -2.46 2.96
CA LEU A 232 7.59 -3.74 3.65
C LEU A 232 8.74 -4.72 3.43
N LEU A 233 8.86 -5.68 4.34
CA LEU A 233 9.65 -6.90 4.17
C LEU A 233 8.74 -8.11 4.27
N LEU A 234 8.96 -9.08 3.39
CA LEU A 234 8.21 -10.33 3.29
C LEU A 234 9.20 -11.51 3.30
N PRO A 235 9.58 -12.07 4.46
CA PRO A 235 10.27 -13.35 4.53
C PRO A 235 9.37 -14.42 3.89
N LEU A 236 9.90 -15.15 2.91
CA LEU A 236 9.14 -16.02 2.03
C LEU A 236 9.75 -17.42 2.00
N GLY A 237 8.91 -18.43 2.24
CA GLY A 237 9.30 -19.83 2.27
C GLY A 237 8.13 -20.76 2.60
N TYR A 238 8.41 -22.05 2.73
CA TYR A 238 7.43 -22.99 3.29
C TYR A 238 7.34 -22.80 4.80
N ALA A 239 6.14 -22.95 5.36
CA ALA A 239 5.95 -23.01 6.80
C ALA A 239 6.71 -24.21 7.41
N ALA A 240 7.23 -24.05 8.62
CA ALA A 240 7.73 -25.19 9.39
C ALA A 240 6.57 -26.16 9.73
N GLU A 241 6.87 -27.45 9.89
CA GLU A 241 5.85 -28.51 10.06
C GLU A 241 4.96 -28.26 11.29
N ASP A 242 5.56 -27.91 12.43
CA ASP A 242 4.86 -27.65 13.69
C ASP A 242 4.71 -26.15 13.99
N VAL A 243 4.60 -25.30 12.96
CA VAL A 243 4.44 -23.86 13.18
C VAL A 243 3.13 -23.56 13.90
N MET A 244 3.23 -22.83 15.01
CA MET A 244 2.06 -22.34 15.74
C MET A 244 1.76 -20.90 15.35
N VAL A 245 0.48 -20.59 15.19
CA VAL A 245 -0.01 -19.24 14.93
C VAL A 245 -0.99 -18.84 16.04
N PRO A 246 -1.01 -17.56 16.48
CA PRO A 246 -1.96 -17.12 17.50
C PRO A 246 -3.41 -17.40 17.08
N ASP A 247 -4.31 -17.78 17.99
CA ASP A 247 -5.70 -18.07 17.64
C ASP A 247 -6.56 -16.80 17.50
N LEU A 248 -6.20 -15.95 16.52
CA LEU A 248 -6.92 -14.71 16.22
C LEU A 248 -8.11 -14.97 15.31
N LYS A 249 -9.27 -14.40 15.65
CA LYS A 249 -10.47 -14.45 14.82
C LYS A 249 -10.59 -13.19 13.95
N ARG A 250 -10.94 -13.36 12.67
CA ARG A 250 -11.28 -12.23 11.79
C ARG A 250 -12.68 -11.73 12.14
N LYS A 251 -12.95 -10.45 11.91
CA LYS A 251 -14.30 -9.87 12.07
C LYS A 251 -15.29 -10.58 11.13
N PRO A 252 -16.54 -10.77 11.55
CA PRO A 252 -17.59 -11.26 10.66
C PRO A 252 -17.92 -10.21 9.58
N VAL A 253 -18.52 -10.62 8.45
CA VAL A 253 -18.68 -9.78 7.26
C VAL A 253 -19.57 -8.55 7.52
N GLU A 254 -20.52 -8.69 8.43
CA GLU A 254 -21.45 -7.65 8.87
C GLU A 254 -20.73 -6.51 9.60
N HIS A 255 -19.58 -6.78 10.22
CA HIS A 255 -18.78 -5.77 10.92
C HIS A 255 -17.84 -5.00 9.98
N ILE A 256 -17.70 -5.43 8.73
CA ILE A 256 -16.83 -4.80 7.72
C ILE A 256 -17.60 -4.28 6.50
N THR A 257 -18.93 -4.43 6.48
CA THR A 257 -19.80 -4.05 5.36
C THR A 257 -20.84 -3.04 5.83
N LYS A 258 -21.08 -2.01 5.01
CA LYS A 258 -22.23 -1.10 5.15
C LYS A 258 -22.98 -1.08 3.83
N LEU A 259 -24.30 -1.25 3.90
CA LEU A 259 -25.21 -1.15 2.77
C LEU A 259 -25.91 0.22 2.85
N TYR A 260 -26.03 0.88 1.71
CA TYR A 260 -26.67 2.19 1.56
C TYR A 260 -27.72 2.09 0.46
#